data_AF-A0A7Y5UGW5-F1
#
_entry.id   AF-A0A7Y5UGW5-F1
#
_cell.length_a   1.000
_cell.length_b   1.000
_cell.length_c   1.000
_cell.angle_alpha   90.00
_cell.angle_beta   90.00
_cell.angle_gamma   90.00
#
_symmetry.space_group_name_H-M   'P 1'
#
loop_
_entity.id
_entity.type
_entity.pdbx_description
1 polymer ?
#
loop_
_entity_poly.entity_id
_entity_poly.type
_entity_poly.pdbx_seq_one_letter_code
_entity_poly.pdbx_strand_id
1 'polypeptide(L)'
;MIQSQRTLQEYRSSLPPAEVLAQARKFFTRRNSIYATFVEREGPNYLTFRGQGGEELVIAATVKDGATLVTGSTYLFDMQVARFFSTLAPYVLEETLLALPTLPGKP
;
A
#
# COMPACT_ATOMS: atom_id res chain seq x y z
N MET A 1 18.11 -3.99 13.95
CA MET A 1 17.15 -3.82 12.85
C MET A 1 17.74 -4.44 11.60
N ILE A 2 17.02 -5.35 10.93
CA ILE A 2 17.52 -6.09 9.77
C ILE A 2 17.20 -5.27 8.52
N GLN A 3 18.13 -5.12 7.60
CA GLN A 3 18.00 -4.29 6.38
C GLN A 3 16.75 -4.62 5.54
N SER A 4 16.29 -5.88 5.56
CA SER A 4 15.07 -6.33 4.90
C SER A 4 13.78 -5.67 5.43
N GLN A 5 13.78 -5.22 6.68
CA GLN A 5 12.64 -4.49 7.26
C GLN A 5 12.53 -3.05 6.76
N ARG A 6 13.55 -2.53 6.07
CA ARG A 6 13.53 -1.18 5.50
C ARG A 6 12.96 -1.14 4.09
N THR A 7 13.18 -2.19 3.30
CA THR A 7 12.85 -2.22 1.86
C THR A 7 11.52 -2.92 1.54
N LEU A 8 10.86 -3.47 2.56
CA LEU A 8 9.57 -4.14 2.46
C LEU A 8 8.61 -3.54 3.49
N GLN A 9 7.48 -3.01 3.02
CA GLN A 9 6.42 -2.48 3.85
C GLN A 9 5.13 -3.25 3.59
N GLU A 10 4.36 -3.49 4.65
CA GLU A 10 3.08 -4.18 4.57
C GLU A 10 1.95 -3.31 5.14
N TYR A 11 0.77 -3.43 4.54
CA TYR A 11 -0.44 -2.74 4.97
C TYR A 11 -1.66 -3.64 4.75
N ARG A 12 -2.64 -3.59 5.67
CA ARG A 12 -3.91 -4.31 5.52
C ARG A 12 -5.00 -3.34 5.08
N SER A 13 -5.57 -3.58 3.91
CA SER A 13 -6.66 -2.79 3.36
C SER A 13 -7.96 -3.58 3.31
N SER A 14 -9.08 -2.89 3.47
CA SER A 14 -10.43 -3.41 3.22
C SER A 14 -10.83 -3.37 1.73
N LEU A 15 -10.02 -2.74 0.87
CA LEU A 15 -10.28 -2.70 -0.57
C LEU A 15 -9.97 -4.05 -1.24
N PRO A 16 -10.68 -4.42 -2.32
CA PRO A 16 -10.30 -5.56 -3.16
C PRO A 16 -8.89 -5.41 -3.75
N PRO A 17 -8.12 -6.50 -3.96
CA PRO A 17 -6.76 -6.43 -4.51
C PRO A 17 -6.66 -5.68 -5.84
N ALA A 18 -7.60 -5.92 -6.75
CA ALA A 18 -7.64 -5.24 -8.05
C ALA A 18 -7.81 -3.71 -7.92
N GLU A 19 -8.61 -3.26 -6.95
CA GLU A 19 -8.79 -1.84 -6.67
C GLU A 19 -7.53 -1.21 -6.07
N VAL A 20 -6.85 -1.94 -5.17
CA VAL A 20 -5.54 -1.50 -4.65
C VAL A 20 -4.54 -1.30 -5.77
N LEU A 21 -4.42 -2.24 -6.70
CA LEU A 21 -3.50 -2.13 -7.84
C LEU A 21 -3.89 -0.99 -8.79
N ALA A 22 -5.19 -0.80 -9.03
CA ALA A 22 -5.68 0.32 -9.83
C ALA A 22 -5.35 1.68 -9.18
N GLN A 23 -5.46 1.79 -7.86
CA GLN A 23 -5.06 2.98 -7.11
C GLN A 23 -3.53 3.17 -7.12
N ALA A 24 -2.76 2.09 -6.96
CA ALA A 24 -1.30 2.13 -7.03
C ALA A 24 -0.83 2.67 -8.39
N ARG A 25 -1.37 2.15 -9.49
CA ARG A 25 -1.09 2.65 -10.84
C ARG A 25 -1.32 4.15 -10.92
N LYS A 26 -2.51 4.62 -10.50
CA LYS A 26 -2.85 6.05 -10.53
C LYS A 26 -1.93 6.87 -9.64
N PHE A 27 -1.58 6.38 -8.46
CA PHE A 27 -0.75 7.10 -7.49
C PHE A 27 0.68 7.30 -8.01
N PHE A 28 1.35 6.22 -8.43
CA PHE A 28 2.77 6.25 -8.79
C PHE A 28 3.05 6.81 -10.18
N THR A 29 2.07 6.77 -11.10
CA THR A 29 2.21 7.36 -12.45
C THR A 29 1.73 8.81 -12.55
N ARG A 30 1.09 9.37 -11.51
CA ARG A 30 0.58 10.75 -11.52
C ARG A 30 1.71 11.78 -11.39
N ARG A 31 1.53 12.91 -12.10
CA ARG A 31 2.54 13.93 -12.50
C ARG A 31 3.66 14.30 -11.50
N ASN A 32 4.87 14.38 -12.07
CA ASN A 32 5.93 15.39 -11.89
C ASN A 32 6.47 15.61 -10.46
N SER A 33 6.79 14.53 -9.76
CA SER A 33 7.78 14.59 -8.68
C SER A 33 9.09 13.97 -9.18
N ILE A 34 10.22 14.29 -8.52
CA ILE A 34 11.51 13.59 -8.68
C ILE A 34 11.42 12.05 -8.53
N TYR A 35 10.26 11.53 -8.11
CA TYR A 35 9.96 10.10 -7.94
C TYR A 35 8.86 9.61 -8.89
N ALA A 36 8.65 10.27 -10.03
CA ALA A 36 7.73 9.77 -11.05
C ALA A 36 8.21 8.40 -11.57
N THR A 37 7.31 7.43 -11.61
CA THR A 37 7.60 6.09 -12.12
C THR A 37 6.60 5.69 -13.21
N PHE A 38 7.02 4.78 -14.06
CA PHE A 38 6.21 4.24 -15.15
C PHE A 38 5.95 2.75 -14.88
N VAL A 39 4.76 2.28 -15.22
CA VAL A 39 4.46 0.85 -15.12
C VAL A 39 5.35 0.10 -16.11
N GLU A 40 6.14 -0.83 -15.58
CA GLU A 40 7.00 -1.70 -16.38
C GLU A 40 6.33 -3.05 -16.63
N ARG A 41 5.76 -3.67 -15.59
CA ARG A 41 5.04 -4.94 -15.68
C ARG A 41 3.77 -4.94 -14.84
N GLU A 42 2.80 -5.71 -15.30
CA GLU A 42 1.55 -5.97 -14.60
C GLU A 42 1.29 -7.47 -14.60
N GLY A 43 1.03 -8.01 -13.41
CA GLY A 43 0.51 -9.35 -13.23
C GLY A 43 -0.82 -9.32 -12.49
N PRO A 44 -1.45 -10.49 -12.29
CA PRO A 44 -2.78 -10.57 -11.67
C PRO A 44 -2.89 -9.91 -10.29
N ASN A 45 -1.79 -9.94 -9.52
CA ASN A 45 -1.74 -9.50 -8.13
C ASN A 45 -0.61 -8.49 -7.87
N TYR A 46 0.04 -7.95 -8.90
CA TYR A 46 1.15 -7.02 -8.72
C TYR A 46 1.36 -6.04 -9.88
N LEU A 47 2.02 -4.93 -9.56
CA LEU A 47 2.58 -3.98 -10.51
C LEU A 47 4.06 -3.75 -10.19
N THR A 48 4.90 -3.71 -11.23
CA THR A 48 6.26 -3.17 -11.12
C THR A 48 6.32 -1.82 -11.79
N PHE A 49 7.05 -0.90 -11.17
CA PHE A 49 7.28 0.44 -11.66
C PHE A 49 8.77 0.70 -11.80
N ARG A 50 9.15 1.46 -12.83
CA ARG A 50 10.53 1.92 -13.03
C ARG A 50 10.60 3.44 -13.02
N GLY A 51 11.52 3.97 -12.21
CA GLY A 51 11.90 5.38 -12.18
C GLY A 51 12.84 5.76 -13.32
N GLN A 52 13.06 7.06 -13.53
CA GLN A 52 13.94 7.56 -14.59
C GLN A 52 15.40 7.10 -14.44
N GLY A 53 15.88 6.95 -13.21
CA GLY A 53 17.24 6.50 -12.90
C GLY A 53 17.40 4.97 -12.88
N GLY A 54 16.37 4.23 -13.29
CA GLY A 54 16.35 2.77 -13.23
C GLY A 54 15.96 2.21 -11.87
N GLU A 55 15.50 3.06 -10.93
CA GLU A 55 14.99 2.63 -9.64
C GLU A 55 13.73 1.78 -9.81
N GLU A 56 13.51 0.85 -8.89
CA GLU A 56 12.37 -0.08 -8.96
C GLU A 56 11.48 0.03 -7.72
N LEU A 57 10.19 -0.11 -7.97
CA LEU A 57 9.15 -0.25 -6.95
C LEU A 57 8.21 -1.37 -7.38
N VAL A 58 7.88 -2.26 -6.45
CA VAL A 58 6.86 -3.29 -6.64
C VAL A 58 5.73 -3.06 -5.64
N ILE A 59 4.49 -3.10 -6.13
CA ILE A 59 3.29 -3.16 -5.31
C ILE A 59 2.60 -4.48 -5.59
N ALA A 60 2.40 -5.29 -4.56
CA ALA A 60 1.61 -6.52 -4.62
C ALA A 60 0.38 -6.41 -3.71
N ALA A 61 -0.73 -7.02 -4.13
CA ALA A 61 -1.95 -7.09 -3.35
C ALA A 61 -2.56 -8.49 -3.44
N THR A 62 -2.80 -9.14 -2.31
CA THR A 62 -3.39 -10.48 -2.24
C THR A 62 -4.38 -10.58 -1.09
N VAL A 63 -5.36 -11.48 -1.21
CA VAL A 63 -6.28 -11.77 -0.10
C VAL A 63 -5.56 -12.61 0.95
N LYS A 64 -5.61 -12.18 2.20
CA LYS A 64 -5.03 -12.88 3.37
C LYS A 64 -5.84 -12.58 4.62
N ASP A 65 -6.23 -13.61 5.37
CA ASP A 65 -6.97 -13.51 6.64
C ASP A 65 -8.23 -12.62 6.55
N GLY A 66 -8.99 -12.72 5.45
CA GLY A 66 -10.21 -11.93 5.23
C GLY A 66 -9.98 -10.46 4.83
N ALA A 67 -8.73 -10.03 4.70
CA ALA A 67 -8.35 -8.68 4.26
C ALA A 67 -7.50 -8.74 2.98
N THR A 68 -7.23 -7.58 2.38
CA THR A 68 -6.17 -7.46 1.36
C THR A 68 -4.86 -7.10 2.05
N LEU A 69 -3.88 -8.00 1.97
CA LEU A 69 -2.48 -7.68 2.30
C LEU A 69 -1.87 -6.96 1.11
N VAL A 70 -1.39 -5.75 1.36
CA VAL A 70 -0.67 -4.93 0.39
C VAL A 70 0.79 -4.91 0.80
N THR A 71 1.68 -5.27 -0.13
CA THR A 71 3.12 -5.28 0.07
C THR A 71 3.78 -4.31 -0.90
N GLY A 72 4.59 -3.40 -0.38
CA GLY A 72 5.42 -2.49 -1.16
C GLY A 72 6.87 -2.87 -0.98
N SER A 73 7.58 -3.14 -2.09
CA SER A 73 9.00 -3.46 -2.08
C SER A 73 9.80 -2.48 -2.93
N THR A 74 10.81 -1.87 -2.34
CA THR A 74 11.62 -0.81 -2.96
C THR A 74 12.91 -0.58 -2.18
N TYR A 75 13.94 -0.07 -2.86
CA TYR A 75 15.14 0.46 -2.21
C TYR A 75 15.11 1.99 -1.98
N LEU A 76 14.33 2.75 -2.75
CA LEU A 76 14.44 4.22 -2.81
C LEU A 76 13.12 4.98 -2.62
N PHE A 77 11.98 4.31 -2.76
CA PHE A 77 10.62 4.90 -2.68
C PHE A 77 9.91 4.67 -1.34
N ASP A 78 10.64 4.48 -0.23
CA ASP A 78 10.04 4.10 1.06
C ASP A 78 8.95 5.07 1.54
N MET A 79 9.21 6.37 1.44
CA MET A 79 8.26 7.40 1.84
C MET A 79 7.03 7.44 0.92
N GLN A 80 7.21 7.14 -0.37
CA GLN A 80 6.13 7.13 -1.36
C GLN A 80 5.23 5.92 -1.15
N VAL A 81 5.79 4.77 -0.77
CA VAL A 81 5.03 3.58 -0.35
C VAL A 81 4.21 3.88 0.90
N ALA A 82 4.83 4.47 1.93
CA ALA A 82 4.12 4.84 3.16
C ALA A 82 2.97 5.83 2.88
N ARG A 83 3.19 6.82 2.02
CA ARG A 83 2.15 7.78 1.58
C ARG A 83 1.05 7.11 0.77
N PHE A 84 1.39 6.17 -0.11
CA PHE A 84 0.38 5.39 -0.83
C PHE A 84 -0.49 4.60 0.15
N PHE A 85 0.11 3.90 1.11
CA PHE A 85 -0.63 3.14 2.11
C PHE A 85 -1.57 4.00 2.95
N SER A 86 -1.18 5.23 3.28
CA SER A 86 -2.07 6.16 4.00
C SER A 86 -3.28 6.62 3.18
N THR A 87 -3.33 6.37 1.86
CA THR A 87 -4.49 6.66 1.02
C THR A 87 -5.46 5.48 0.91
N LEU A 88 -5.06 4.28 1.32
CA LEU A 88 -5.88 3.09 1.26
C LEU A 88 -6.86 3.07 2.44
N ALA A 89 -8.04 2.49 2.22
CA ALA A 89 -8.97 2.25 3.32
C ALA A 89 -8.37 1.19 4.27
N PRO A 90 -8.22 1.49 5.57
CA PRO A 90 -7.67 0.53 6.53
C PRO A 90 -8.62 -0.64 6.71
N TYR A 91 -8.06 -1.84 6.85
CA TYR A 91 -8.82 -2.97 7.38
C TYR A 91 -8.91 -2.85 8.90
N VAL A 92 -10.13 -2.89 9.44
CA VAL A 92 -10.39 -2.89 10.89
C VAL A 92 -11.14 -4.19 11.21
N LEU A 93 -10.63 -4.98 12.15
CA LEU A 93 -11.33 -6.16 12.65
C LEU A 93 -12.59 -5.71 13.40
N GLU A 94 -13.73 -6.37 13.19
CA GLU A 94 -14.97 -6.08 13.91
C GLU A 94 -14.78 -6.14 15.43
N GLU A 95 -13.93 -7.05 15.91
CA GLU A 95 -13.56 -7.18 17.33
C GLU A 95 -12.89 -5.91 17.89
N THR A 96 -12.19 -5.14 17.04
CA THR A 96 -11.64 -3.82 17.41
C THR A 96 -12.70 -2.72 17.41
N LEU A 97 -13.72 -2.81 16.54
CA LEU A 97 -14.84 -1.87 16.51
C LEU A 97 -15.76 -2.05 17.73
N LEU A 98 -15.93 -3.29 18.21
CA LEU A 98 -16.65 -3.59 19.47
C LEU A 98 -15.86 -3.21 20.73
N ALA A 99 -14.53 -3.08 20.64
CA ALA A 99 -13.67 -2.69 21.77
C ALA A 99 -13.53 -1.16 21.94
N LEU A 100 -14.14 -0.35 21.06
CA LEU A 100 -14.25 1.10 21.27
C LEU A 100 -15.11 1.34 22.52
N PRO A 101 -14.58 2.00 23.57
CA PRO A 101 -15.41 2.35 24.71
C PRO A 101 -16.51 3.29 24.22
N THR A 102 -17.77 2.84 24.31
CA THR A 102 -18.92 3.75 24.29
C THR A 102 -18.65 4.85 25.29
N LEU A 103 -18.37 6.06 24.80
CA LEU A 103 -18.21 7.25 25.63
C LEU A 103 -19.45 7.32 26.54
N PRO A 104 -19.31 7.32 27.88
CA PRO A 104 -20.46 7.49 28.75
C PRO A 104 -21.11 8.82 28.41
N GLY A 105 -22.43 8.77 28.20
CA GLY A 105 -23.25 9.92 27.87
C GLY A 105 -22.89 11.10 28.76
N LYS A 106 -22.53 12.21 28.13
CA LYS A 106 -22.29 13.47 28.81
C LYS A 106 -23.61 13.92 29.46
N PRO A 107 -23.61 14.35 30.74
CA PRO A 107 -24.80 14.81 31.44
C PRO A 107 -25.39 16.08 30.82
#